data_AF-A0A7C0VF96-F1
#
_entry.id   AF-A0A7C0VF96-F1
#
_cell.length_a   1.000
_cell.length_b   1.000
_cell.length_c   1.000
_cell.angle_alpha   90.00
_cell.angle_beta   90.00
_cell.angle_gamma   90.00
#
_symmetry.space_group_name_H-M   'P 1'
#
loop_
_entity.id
_entity.type
_entity.pdbx_description
1 polymer ?
#
loop_
_entity_poly.entity_id
_entity_poly.type
_entity_poly.pdbx_seq_one_letter_code
_entity_poly.pdbx_strand_id
1 'polypeptide(L)'
;ANAYLGEEIHCALWDGYWVMDWHPGKKRRFREGDDYHLCDIEYASKEYAIETQTFVLNACQYIPDEEMPPDTQDFNIASGGSNIINPAGVYLVEPVFNKEAIITAELNLDDRLHTKAYLDSLGHYARWDILRLDIRGTPNKPFPED
;
A
#
# COMPACT_ATOMS: atom_id res chain seq x y z
N ALA A 1 12.00 3.49 7.52
CA ALA A 1 10.54 3.41 7.41
C ALA A 1 9.91 4.20 8.55
N ASN A 2 8.78 4.87 8.31
CA ASN A 2 8.03 5.62 9.34
C ASN A 2 7.61 4.73 10.53
N ALA A 3 7.44 3.44 10.30
CA ALA A 3 7.28 2.41 11.32
C ALA A 3 8.29 2.49 12.49
N TYR A 4 9.57 2.81 12.22
CA TYR A 4 10.57 3.00 13.30
C TYR A 4 10.26 4.22 14.18
N LEU A 5 9.58 5.22 13.63
CA LEU A 5 9.11 6.41 14.34
C LEU A 5 7.75 6.18 15.03
N GLY A 6 7.25 4.95 15.06
CA GLY A 6 6.00 4.59 15.72
C GLY A 6 4.75 4.77 14.86
N GLU A 7 4.88 4.73 13.53
CA GLU A 7 3.71 4.70 12.63
C GLU A 7 2.77 3.54 13.03
N GLU A 8 1.48 3.85 13.12
CA GLU A 8 0.42 2.88 13.44
C GLU A 8 -0.51 2.68 12.25
N ILE A 9 -0.67 3.74 11.45
CA ILE A 9 -1.51 3.80 10.26
C ILE A 9 -0.65 4.36 9.12
N HIS A 10 -0.53 3.58 8.05
CA HIS A 10 0.09 3.96 6.81
C HIS A 10 -0.99 4.32 5.78
N CYS A 11 -0.96 5.55 5.27
CA CYS A 11 -1.86 5.99 4.20
C CYS A 11 -1.11 5.94 2.87
N ALA A 12 -1.54 5.06 1.98
CA ALA A 12 -0.99 4.90 0.64
C ALA A 12 -1.96 5.44 -0.41
N LEU A 13 -1.40 6.10 -1.41
CA LEU A 13 -2.12 6.60 -2.58
C LEU A 13 -1.63 5.83 -3.80
N TRP A 14 -2.55 5.23 -4.53
CA TRP A 14 -2.27 4.52 -5.77
C TRP A 14 -3.14 5.06 -6.91
N ASP A 15 -2.57 4.99 -8.11
CA ASP A 15 -3.18 5.35 -9.38
C ASP A 15 -4.33 4.42 -9.79
N GLY A 16 -4.55 3.31 -9.08
CA GLY A 16 -5.63 2.35 -9.31
C GLY A 16 -5.11 0.98 -9.71
N TYR A 17 -5.87 -0.07 -9.44
CA TYR A 17 -5.41 -1.45 -9.67
C TYR A 17 -5.24 -1.79 -11.16
N TRP A 18 -4.27 -2.65 -11.42
CA TRP A 18 -4.03 -3.28 -12.71
C TRP A 18 -3.78 -4.77 -12.53
N VAL A 19 -3.88 -5.51 -13.62
CA VAL A 19 -3.40 -6.90 -13.70
C VAL A 19 -2.02 -6.88 -14.32
N MET A 20 -1.09 -7.57 -13.68
CA MET A 20 0.25 -7.85 -14.19
C MET A 20 0.43 -9.36 -14.23
N ASP A 21 0.23 -9.97 -15.40
CA ASP A 21 0.36 -11.43 -15.62
C ASP A 21 1.84 -11.88 -15.58
N TRP A 22 2.43 -11.84 -14.39
CA TRP A 22 3.80 -12.26 -14.07
C TRP A 22 4.90 -11.61 -14.95
N HIS A 23 4.59 -10.51 -15.64
CA HIS A 23 5.51 -9.84 -16.54
C HIS A 23 5.17 -8.33 -16.66
N PRO A 24 6.13 -7.41 -16.49
CA PRO A 24 5.85 -5.97 -16.52
C PRO A 24 5.23 -5.47 -17.83
N GLY A 25 5.62 -6.08 -18.95
CA GLY A 25 5.05 -5.78 -20.28
C GLY A 25 3.61 -6.28 -20.51
N LYS A 26 3.00 -6.96 -19.52
CA LYS A 26 1.61 -7.43 -19.59
C LYS A 26 0.67 -6.63 -18.67
N LYS A 27 1.11 -5.46 -18.19
CA LYS A 27 0.27 -4.55 -17.41
C LYS A 27 -0.98 -4.17 -18.22
N ARG A 28 -2.15 -4.34 -17.62
CA ARG A 28 -3.43 -3.89 -18.16
C ARG A 28 -4.34 -3.40 -17.05
N ARG A 29 -5.24 -2.46 -17.36
CA ARG A 29 -6.24 -2.00 -16.39
C ARG A 29 -7.03 -3.19 -15.85
N PHE A 30 -7.27 -3.20 -14.54
CA PHE A 30 -8.14 -4.21 -13.92
C PHE A 30 -9.57 -4.09 -14.47
N ARG A 31 -10.21 -5.23 -14.69
CA ARG A 31 -11.59 -5.38 -15.16
C ARG A 31 -12.35 -6.31 -14.23
N GLU A 32 -13.66 -6.17 -14.19
CA GLU A 32 -14.52 -7.06 -13.41
C GLU A 32 -14.33 -8.52 -13.83
N GLY A 33 -14.15 -9.40 -12.85
CA GLY A 33 -13.84 -10.82 -13.05
C GLY A 33 -12.35 -11.16 -13.11
N ASP A 34 -11.47 -10.16 -13.12
CA ASP A 34 -10.05 -10.39 -12.95
C ASP A 34 -9.70 -10.83 -11.52
N ASP A 35 -8.63 -11.61 -11.41
CA ASP A 35 -8.00 -11.90 -10.13
C ASP A 35 -7.15 -10.70 -9.68
N TYR A 36 -7.59 -10.00 -8.63
CA TYR A 36 -6.86 -8.85 -8.09
C TYR A 36 -5.54 -9.25 -7.42
N HIS A 37 -5.32 -10.54 -7.15
CA HIS A 37 -4.03 -11.10 -6.75
C HIS A 37 -2.97 -11.06 -7.85
N LEU A 38 -3.31 -10.59 -9.05
CA LEU A 38 -2.33 -10.27 -10.09
C LEU A 38 -1.89 -8.80 -10.05
N CYS A 39 -2.31 -8.03 -9.05
CA CYS A 39 -1.87 -6.66 -8.84
C CYS A 39 -0.71 -6.61 -7.83
N ASP A 40 0.41 -6.02 -8.23
CA ASP A 40 1.57 -5.76 -7.37
C ASP A 40 1.25 -4.79 -6.21
N ILE A 41 0.28 -3.90 -6.37
CA ILE A 41 -0.21 -3.01 -5.29
C ILE A 41 -0.68 -3.81 -4.07
N GLU A 42 -1.40 -4.93 -4.28
CA GLU A 42 -1.87 -5.77 -3.19
C GLU A 42 -0.70 -6.32 -2.38
N TYR A 43 0.28 -6.92 -3.06
CA TYR A 43 1.45 -7.50 -2.41
C TYR A 43 2.27 -6.43 -1.69
N ALA A 44 2.52 -5.28 -2.33
CA ALA A 44 3.26 -4.18 -1.72
C ALA A 44 2.56 -3.69 -0.43
N SER A 45 1.23 -3.56 -0.47
CA SER A 45 0.46 -3.07 0.68
C SER A 45 0.39 -4.10 1.82
N LYS A 46 0.17 -5.38 1.49
CA LYS A 46 0.12 -6.46 2.48
C LYS A 46 1.48 -6.71 3.12
N GLU A 47 2.55 -6.70 2.32
CA GLU A 47 3.92 -6.81 2.81
C GLU A 47 4.24 -5.66 3.76
N TYR A 48 3.92 -4.42 3.38
CA TYR A 48 4.14 -3.26 4.25
C TYR A 48 3.40 -3.42 5.59
N ALA A 49 2.12 -3.80 5.57
CA ALA A 49 1.32 -4.00 6.77
C ALA A 49 1.98 -5.01 7.72
N ILE A 50 2.39 -6.16 7.19
CA ILE A 50 3.02 -7.26 7.94
C ILE A 50 4.40 -6.84 8.46
N GLU A 51 5.28 -6.32 7.60
CA GLU A 51 6.66 -5.95 7.93
C GLU A 51 6.72 -4.89 9.04
N THR A 52 5.78 -3.96 9.01
CA THR A 52 5.76 -2.79 9.91
C THR A 52 4.78 -2.92 11.07
N GLN A 53 3.87 -3.91 11.04
CA GLN A 53 2.78 -4.07 11.98
C GLN A 53 1.89 -2.80 12.04
N THR A 54 1.56 -2.26 10.87
CA THR A 54 0.70 -1.08 10.69
C THR A 54 -0.60 -1.43 9.98
N PHE A 55 -1.63 -0.62 10.20
CA PHE A 55 -2.82 -0.63 9.34
C PHE A 55 -2.48 0.09 8.04
N VAL A 56 -2.81 -0.48 6.89
CA VAL A 56 -2.60 0.17 5.59
C VAL A 56 -3.94 0.59 5.00
N LEU A 57 -4.09 1.88 4.77
CA LEU A 57 -5.26 2.48 4.13
C LEU A 57 -4.87 2.88 2.72
N ASN A 58 -5.43 2.17 1.74
CA ASN A 58 -5.19 2.41 0.32
C ASN A 58 -6.30 3.28 -0.26
N ALA A 59 -5.93 4.47 -0.72
CA ALA A 59 -6.77 5.28 -1.58
C ALA A 59 -6.35 5.04 -3.03
N CYS A 60 -7.25 4.52 -3.85
CA CYS A 60 -7.01 4.21 -5.24
C CYS A 60 -7.93 5.02 -6.14
N GLN A 61 -7.37 5.63 -7.18
CA GLN A 61 -8.15 6.42 -8.13
C GLN A 61 -9.14 5.54 -8.92
N TYR A 62 -10.33 6.08 -9.16
CA TYR A 62 -11.30 5.52 -10.10
C TYR A 62 -11.70 6.60 -11.12
N ILE A 63 -11.65 6.28 -12.42
CA ILE A 63 -12.16 7.12 -13.51
C ILE A 63 -12.96 6.20 -14.45
N PRO A 64 -14.27 6.42 -14.68
CA PRO A 64 -15.04 5.65 -15.67
C PRO A 64 -14.38 5.66 -17.07
N ASP A 65 -14.52 4.59 -17.85
CA ASP A 65 -13.90 4.50 -19.20
C ASP A 65 -14.33 5.67 -20.10
N GLU A 66 -15.59 6.10 -20.00
CA GLU A 66 -16.16 7.22 -20.73
C GLU A 66 -15.63 8.61 -20.32
N GLU A 67 -15.06 8.73 -19.12
CA GLU A 67 -14.51 9.98 -18.58
C GLU A 67 -12.98 10.03 -18.67
N MET A 68 -12.33 8.92 -19.05
CA MET A 68 -10.89 8.83 -19.17
C MET A 68 -10.37 9.76 -20.29
N PRO A 69 -9.42 10.66 -19.99
CA PRO A 69 -8.81 11.50 -21.02
C PRO A 69 -8.23 10.65 -22.17
N PRO A 70 -8.39 11.06 -23.44
CA PRO A 70 -7.92 10.28 -24.58
C PRO A 70 -6.43 9.94 -24.51
N ASP A 71 -5.61 10.88 -24.04
CA ASP A 71 -4.15 10.73 -23.97
C ASP A 71 -3.68 9.83 -22.81
N THR A 72 -4.59 9.36 -21.94
CA THR A 72 -4.26 8.54 -20.76
C THR A 72 -4.84 7.12 -20.81
N GLN A 73 -5.53 6.75 -21.89
CA GLN A 73 -6.18 5.43 -22.02
C GLN A 73 -5.19 4.26 -21.93
N ASP A 74 -3.97 4.45 -22.42
CA ASP A 74 -2.92 3.41 -22.42
C ASP A 74 -2.16 3.29 -21.08
N PHE A 75 -2.44 4.13 -20.09
CA PHE A 75 -1.74 4.10 -18.81
C PHE A 75 -2.16 2.90 -17.94
N ASN A 76 -3.31 2.29 -18.24
CA ASN A 76 -3.79 1.09 -17.55
C ASN A 76 -3.99 1.29 -16.03
N ILE A 77 -4.59 2.42 -15.66
CA ILE A 77 -4.80 2.87 -14.28
C ILE A 77 -6.28 3.11 -13.97
N ALA A 78 -6.56 3.64 -12.77
CA ALA A 78 -7.81 4.20 -12.33
C ALA A 78 -9.02 3.25 -12.32
N SER A 79 -8.82 1.96 -12.07
CA SER A 79 -9.90 0.97 -11.89
C SER A 79 -10.54 0.98 -10.50
N GLY A 80 -10.07 1.85 -9.59
CA GLY A 80 -10.33 1.75 -8.16
C GLY A 80 -9.34 0.81 -7.48
N GLY A 81 -9.81 0.10 -6.46
CA GLY A 81 -9.04 -0.83 -5.64
C GLY A 81 -8.77 -0.33 -4.22
N SER A 82 -9.44 0.75 -3.80
CA SER A 82 -9.34 1.27 -2.43
C SER A 82 -9.71 0.18 -1.44
N ASN A 83 -8.89 0.00 -0.40
CA ASN A 83 -9.01 -1.09 0.56
C ASN A 83 -8.41 -0.69 1.92
N ILE A 84 -8.69 -1.48 2.95
CA ILE A 84 -8.12 -1.32 4.29
C ILE A 84 -7.57 -2.67 4.74
N ILE A 85 -6.30 -2.68 5.15
CA ILE A 85 -5.56 -3.90 5.54
C ILE A 85 -5.11 -3.75 7.00
N ASN A 86 -5.31 -4.80 7.80
CA ASN A 86 -4.81 -4.85 9.17
C ASN A 86 -3.32 -5.25 9.22
N PRO A 87 -2.67 -5.13 10.39
CA PRO A 87 -1.26 -5.48 10.55
C PRO A 87 -0.90 -6.90 10.09
N ALA A 88 -1.84 -7.84 10.07
CA ALA A 88 -1.63 -9.21 9.61
C ALA A 88 -1.77 -9.42 8.10
N GLY A 89 -1.88 -8.35 7.33
CA GLY A 89 -2.08 -8.42 5.88
C GLY A 89 -3.49 -8.88 5.48
N VAL A 90 -4.44 -8.88 6.43
CA VAL A 90 -5.83 -9.27 6.21
C VAL A 90 -6.66 -8.05 5.86
N TYR A 91 -7.53 -8.16 4.87
CA TYR A 91 -8.46 -7.10 4.52
C TYR A 91 -9.50 -6.90 5.63
N LEU A 92 -9.59 -5.68 6.16
CA LEU A 92 -10.75 -5.18 6.90
C LEU A 92 -11.83 -4.68 5.95
N VAL A 93 -11.41 -4.15 4.81
CA VAL A 93 -12.27 -3.81 3.67
C VAL A 93 -11.58 -4.32 2.41
N GLU A 94 -12.24 -5.22 1.69
CA GLU A 94 -11.79 -5.72 0.39
C GLU A 94 -11.69 -4.59 -0.66
N PRO A 95 -10.83 -4.72 -1.69
CA PRO A 95 -10.71 -3.73 -2.75
C PRO A 95 -12.03 -3.37 -3.44
N VAL A 96 -12.30 -2.07 -3.55
CA VAL A 96 -13.50 -1.53 -4.20
C VAL A 96 -13.19 -1.10 -5.64
N PHE A 97 -13.77 -1.80 -6.61
CA PHE A 97 -13.57 -1.53 -8.04
C PHE A 97 -14.80 -0.91 -8.70
N ASN A 98 -14.58 -0.24 -9.84
CA ASN A 98 -15.62 0.23 -10.76
C ASN A 98 -16.68 1.15 -10.15
N LYS A 99 -16.35 1.85 -9.06
CA LYS A 99 -17.22 2.86 -8.45
C LYS A 99 -16.43 3.79 -7.55
N GLU A 100 -16.92 5.02 -7.43
CA GLU A 100 -16.53 5.91 -6.34
C GLU A 100 -17.13 5.42 -5.02
N ALA A 101 -16.33 5.45 -3.95
CA ALA A 101 -16.78 5.03 -2.64
C ALA A 101 -15.99 5.72 -1.53
N ILE A 102 -16.66 5.92 -0.39
CA ILE A 102 -16.01 6.15 0.90
C ILE A 102 -16.03 4.82 1.63
N ILE A 103 -14.86 4.31 1.99
CA ILE A 103 -14.72 3.07 2.78
C ILE A 103 -14.30 3.42 4.20
N THR A 104 -14.82 2.66 5.17
CA THR A 104 -14.54 2.84 6.60
C THR A 104 -14.35 1.48 7.28
N ALA A 105 -13.55 1.46 8.33
CA ALA A 105 -13.35 0.30 9.20
C ALA A 105 -13.01 0.76 10.62
N GLU A 106 -13.36 -0.07 11.60
CA GLU A 106 -12.88 0.08 12.98
C GLU A 106 -11.52 -0.61 13.12
N LEU A 107 -10.53 0.08 13.68
CA LEU A 107 -9.16 -0.43 13.80
C LEU A 107 -8.92 -0.91 15.24
N ASN A 108 -8.80 -2.22 15.44
CA ASN A 108 -8.44 -2.77 16.74
C ASN A 108 -6.93 -2.71 16.96
N LEU A 109 -6.44 -1.77 17.78
CA LEU A 109 -5.01 -1.57 18.02
C LEU A 109 -4.30 -2.81 18.60
N ASP A 110 -5.02 -3.75 19.22
CA ASP A 110 -4.45 -5.01 19.70
C ASP A 110 -3.93 -5.89 18.55
N ASP A 111 -4.46 -5.74 17.32
CA ASP A 111 -3.98 -6.48 16.15
C ASP A 111 -2.49 -6.24 15.91
N ARG A 112 -1.99 -5.04 16.23
CA ARG A 112 -0.56 -4.70 16.11
C ARG A 112 0.28 -5.48 17.12
N LEU A 113 -0.20 -5.60 18.36
CA LEU A 113 0.48 -6.34 19.43
C LEU A 113 0.52 -7.83 19.12
N HIS A 114 -0.62 -8.40 18.72
CA HIS A 114 -0.68 -9.79 18.25
C HIS A 114 0.24 -10.03 17.05
N THR A 115 0.35 -9.03 16.20
CA THR A 115 1.16 -9.12 14.99
C THR A 115 2.66 -9.10 15.25
N LYS A 116 3.09 -8.23 16.17
CA LYS A 116 4.45 -8.23 16.69
C LYS A 116 4.85 -9.55 17.36
N ALA A 117 3.90 -10.29 17.93
CA ALA A 117 4.20 -11.57 18.56
C ALA A 117 4.67 -12.65 17.55
N TYR A 118 4.29 -12.57 16.28
CA TYR A 118 4.74 -13.52 15.25
C TYR A 118 5.86 -12.97 14.36
N LEU A 119 5.88 -11.65 14.08
CA LEU A 119 6.90 -10.99 13.26
C LEU A 119 7.20 -9.60 13.80
N ASP A 120 8.44 -9.40 14.26
CA ASP A 120 8.89 -8.15 14.87
C ASP A 120 10.24 -7.73 14.28
N SER A 121 10.17 -7.33 13.01
CA SER A 121 11.31 -6.88 12.19
C SER A 121 12.04 -5.68 12.78
N LEU A 122 11.34 -4.82 13.52
CA LEU A 122 11.90 -3.61 14.13
C LEU A 122 12.31 -3.78 15.59
N GLY A 123 12.14 -4.98 16.17
CA GLY A 123 12.50 -5.25 17.55
C GLY A 123 13.56 -6.33 17.66
N HIS A 124 13.19 -7.51 18.13
CA HIS A 124 14.17 -8.56 18.46
C HIS A 124 14.85 -9.19 17.23
N TYR A 125 14.27 -9.06 16.03
CA TYR A 125 14.92 -9.50 14.78
C TYR A 125 15.96 -8.53 14.25
N ALA A 126 15.97 -7.28 14.72
CA ALA A 126 16.69 -6.17 14.07
C ALA A 126 18.22 -6.19 14.19
N ARG A 127 18.85 -7.30 14.63
CA ARG A 127 20.32 -7.53 14.69
C ARG A 127 21.13 -6.24 14.90
N TRP A 128 20.82 -5.55 16.00
CA TRP A 128 21.42 -4.26 16.35
C TRP A 128 22.94 -4.31 16.54
N ASP A 129 23.49 -5.53 16.66
CA ASP A 129 24.92 -5.82 16.67
C ASP A 129 25.59 -5.73 15.28
N ILE A 130 24.82 -5.79 14.19
CA ILE A 130 25.32 -5.71 12.81
C ILE A 130 25.07 -4.32 12.21
N LEU A 131 23.84 -3.82 12.30
CA LEU A 131 23.40 -2.62 11.60
C LEU A 131 22.63 -1.69 12.53
N ARG A 132 22.94 -0.38 12.43
CA ARG A 132 22.15 0.68 13.03
C ARG A 132 21.85 1.75 11.97
N LEU A 133 20.58 2.14 11.86
CA LEU A 133 20.16 3.28 11.05
C LEU A 133 20.11 4.54 11.93
N ASP A 134 20.79 5.60 11.51
CA ASP A 134 20.71 6.93 12.13
C ASP A 134 20.05 7.90 11.14
N ILE A 135 18.93 8.49 11.56
CA ILE A 135 18.11 9.37 10.72
C ILE A 135 18.28 10.80 11.21
N ARG A 136 18.66 11.71 10.29
CA ARG A 136 18.71 13.14 10.60
C ARG A 136 17.29 13.64 10.90
N GLY A 137 17.13 14.31 12.03
CA GLY A 137 15.85 14.91 12.43
C GLY A 137 15.46 16.19 11.69
N THR A 138 16.30 16.68 10.76
CA THR A 138 16.04 17.88 9.96
C THR A 138 16.20 17.61 8.47
N PRO A 139 15.37 18.23 7.60
CA PRO A 139 15.51 18.11 6.16
C PRO A 139 16.83 18.72 5.68
N ASN A 140 17.48 18.08 4.72
CA ASN A 140 18.52 18.74 3.94
C ASN A 140 17.86 19.67 2.92
N LYS A 141 18.50 20.80 2.62
CA LYS A 141 18.15 21.56 1.43
C LYS A 141 18.68 20.81 0.20
N PRO A 142 17.90 20.71 -0.89
CA PRO A 142 18.47 20.30 -2.18
C PRO A 142 19.65 21.24 -2.51
N PHE A 143 20.63 20.74 -3.26
CA PHE A 143 21.88 21.45 -3.55
C PHE A 143 21.62 22.93 -3.88
N PRO A 144 22.43 23.87 -3.35
CA PRO A 144 22.38 25.26 -3.82
C PRO A 144 22.56 25.26 -5.34
N GLU A 145 21.71 25.98 -6.06
CA GLU A 145 22.00 26.33 -7.45
C GLU A 145 23.25 27.24 -7.43
N ASP A 146 24.34 26.79 -8.03
CA ASP A 146 25.50 27.63 -8.37
C ASP A 146 25.15 28.56 -9.54
#